data_AF-A0A261PYM6-F1
#
_entry.id   AF-A0A261PYM6-F1
#
_cell.length_a   1.000
_cell.length_b   1.000
_cell.length_c   1.000
_cell.angle_alpha   90.00
_cell.angle_beta   90.00
_cell.angle_gamma   90.00
#
_symmetry.space_group_name_H-M   'P 1'
#
loop_
_entity.id
_entity.type
_entity.pdbx_description
1 polymer ?
#
loop_
_entity_poly.entity_id
_entity_poly.type
_entity_poly.pdbx_seq_one_letter_code
_entity_poly.pdbx_strand_id
1 'polypeptide(L)'
;MELDITQLMKDISTAVSAVLGKDVTTIRGFRDRQLKAIAQQSALITAGIATGEITEETREFFLDSLQDMVLNFLKTLQGVAQVTIEKAWNAAVTVIWDAIEKVTGIRLVG
;
A
#
# COMPACT_ATOMS: atom_id res chain seq x y z
N MET A 1 29.30 10.09 25.90
CA MET A 1 28.84 9.01 25.00
C MET A 1 29.01 9.52 23.58
N GLU A 2 29.40 8.64 22.66
CA GLU A 2 29.52 8.97 21.23
C GLU A 2 28.42 8.24 20.47
N LEU A 3 28.01 8.78 19.32
CA LEU A 3 27.03 8.17 18.46
C LEU A 3 27.68 7.00 17.70
N ASP A 4 27.23 5.77 17.97
CA ASP A 4 27.66 4.60 17.20
C ASP A 4 26.91 4.56 15.85
N ILE A 5 27.61 4.91 14.79
CA ILE A 5 27.07 4.97 13.42
C ILE A 5 26.63 3.58 12.94
N THR A 6 27.35 2.52 13.29
CA THR A 6 27.02 1.15 12.84
C THR A 6 25.72 0.70 13.48
N GLN A 7 25.58 0.95 14.78
CA GLN A 7 24.37 0.63 15.51
C GLN A 7 23.18 1.46 15.01
N LEU A 8 23.37 2.77 14.77
CA LEU A 8 22.31 3.63 14.23
C LEU A 8 21.82 3.15 12.85
N MET A 9 22.73 2.80 11.93
CA MET A 9 22.35 2.25 10.63
C MET A 9 21.50 0.98 10.75
N LYS A 10 21.88 0.08 11.68
CA LYS A 10 21.15 -1.15 11.95
C LYS A 10 19.77 -0.89 12.52
N ASP A 11 19.66 0.07 13.44
CA ASP A 11 18.39 0.41 14.08
C ASP A 11 17.42 1.06 13.09
N ILE A 12 17.90 1.97 12.24
CA ILE A 12 17.10 2.56 11.15
C ILE A 12 16.60 1.46 10.21
N SER A 13 17.51 0.58 9.76
CA SER A 13 17.15 -0.52 8.85
C SER A 13 16.11 -1.46 9.46
N THR A 14 16.23 -1.76 10.76
CA THR A 14 15.29 -2.60 11.50
C THR A 14 13.91 -1.94 11.59
N ALA A 15 13.85 -0.65 11.97
CA ALA A 15 12.60 0.09 12.09
C ALA A 15 11.84 0.19 10.76
N VAL A 16 12.56 0.52 9.68
CA VAL A 16 11.98 0.57 8.33
C VAL A 16 11.47 -0.81 7.90
N SER A 17 12.26 -1.86 8.09
CA SER A 17 11.89 -3.22 7.68
C SER A 17 10.66 -3.75 8.43
N ALA A 18 10.50 -3.40 9.70
CA ALA A 18 9.34 -3.78 10.50
C ALA A 18 8.03 -3.17 9.95
N VAL A 19 8.06 -1.91 9.52
CA VAL A 19 6.91 -1.24 8.88
C VAL A 19 6.57 -1.91 7.55
N LEU A 20 7.58 -2.06 6.69
CA LEU A 20 7.38 -2.63 5.36
C LEU A 20 6.84 -4.07 5.42
N GLY A 21 7.37 -4.91 6.31
CA GLY A 21 6.94 -6.31 6.46
C GLY A 21 5.47 -6.46 6.86
N LYS A 22 4.98 -5.61 7.77
CA LYS A 22 3.59 -5.62 8.23
C LYS A 22 2.62 -5.18 7.13
N ASP A 23 2.96 -4.10 6.44
CA ASP A 23 2.09 -3.54 5.41
C ASP A 23 2.04 -4.42 4.15
N VAL A 24 3.13 -5.11 3.79
CA VAL A 24 3.17 -6.08 2.66
C VAL A 24 2.13 -7.20 2.84
N THR A 25 1.95 -7.72 4.05
CA THR A 25 0.97 -8.78 4.32
C THR A 25 -0.46 -8.29 4.14
N THR A 26 -0.74 -7.07 4.61
CA THR A 26 -2.05 -6.42 4.47
C THR A 26 -2.37 -6.14 2.99
N ILE A 27 -1.39 -5.59 2.26
CA ILE A 27 -1.49 -5.32 0.82
C ILE A 27 -1.78 -6.59 0.04
N ARG A 28 -1.10 -7.71 0.36
CA ARG A 28 -1.32 -9.00 -0.32
C ARG A 28 -2.77 -9.48 -0.18
N GLY A 29 -3.32 -9.47 1.03
CA GLY A 29 -4.70 -9.89 1.27
C GLY A 29 -5.73 -8.99 0.58
N PHE A 30 -5.50 -7.67 0.55
CA PHE A 30 -6.34 -6.73 -0.19
C PHE A 30 -6.29 -7.00 -1.70
N ARG A 31 -5.09 -7.12 -2.26
CA ARG A 31 -4.85 -7.37 -3.68
C ARG A 31 -5.58 -8.62 -4.16
N ASP A 32 -5.42 -9.73 -3.45
CA ASP A 32 -5.98 -11.01 -3.90
C ASP A 32 -7.52 -10.98 -3.92
N ARG A 33 -8.15 -10.26 -2.97
CA ARG A 33 -9.61 -10.05 -2.98
C ARG A 33 -10.07 -9.17 -4.13
N GLN A 34 -9.39 -8.04 -4.38
CA GLN A 34 -9.78 -7.10 -5.44
C GLN A 34 -9.62 -7.71 -6.83
N LEU A 35 -8.49 -8.40 -7.09
CA LEU A 35 -8.26 -9.08 -8.36
C LEU A 35 -9.29 -10.19 -8.60
N LYS A 36 -9.65 -10.95 -7.56
CA LYS A 36 -10.71 -11.96 -7.66
C LYS A 36 -12.06 -11.33 -8.01
N ALA A 37 -12.43 -10.22 -7.37
CA ALA A 37 -13.67 -9.51 -7.66
C ALA A 37 -13.72 -8.97 -9.10
N ILE A 38 -12.62 -8.35 -9.57
CA ILE A 38 -12.48 -7.87 -10.95
C ILE A 38 -12.66 -9.05 -11.93
N ALA A 39 -11.96 -10.16 -11.70
CA ALA A 39 -12.06 -11.34 -12.57
C ALA A 39 -13.48 -11.93 -12.58
N GLN A 40 -14.15 -12.00 -11.43
CA GLN A 40 -15.54 -12.44 -11.35
C GLN A 40 -16.47 -11.49 -12.11
N GLN A 41 -16.29 -10.18 -11.98
CA GLN A 41 -17.06 -9.20 -12.73
C GLN A 41 -16.83 -9.33 -14.24
N SER A 42 -15.59 -9.54 -14.68
CA SER A 42 -15.28 -9.79 -16.09
C SER A 42 -16.01 -11.02 -16.64
N ALA A 43 -16.06 -12.09 -15.85
CA ALA A 43 -16.79 -13.31 -16.23
C ALA A 43 -18.29 -13.08 -16.32
N LEU A 44 -18.88 -12.33 -15.39
CA LEU A 44 -20.30 -11.97 -15.42
C LEU A 44 -20.66 -11.12 -16.64
N ILE A 45 -19.85 -10.10 -16.94
CA ILE A 45 -20.05 -9.25 -18.12
C ILE A 45 -19.93 -10.06 -19.40
N THR A 46 -18.94 -10.95 -19.48
CA THR A 46 -18.75 -11.83 -20.65
C THR A 46 -19.96 -12.75 -20.86
N ALA A 47 -20.46 -13.36 -19.79
CA ALA A 47 -21.66 -14.20 -19.85
C ALA A 47 -22.89 -13.39 -20.28
N GLY A 48 -23.10 -12.20 -19.70
CA GLY A 48 -24.22 -11.33 -20.06
C GLY A 48 -24.18 -10.88 -21.53
N ILE A 49 -23.00 -10.60 -22.07
CA ILE A 49 -22.84 -10.31 -23.51
C ILE A 49 -23.18 -11.54 -24.35
N ALA A 50 -22.69 -12.73 -23.97
CA ALA A 50 -22.90 -13.95 -24.73
C ALA A 50 -24.37 -14.41 -24.74
N THR A 51 -25.12 -14.16 -23.66
CA THR A 51 -26.55 -14.49 -23.55
C THR A 51 -27.46 -13.41 -24.13
N GLY A 52 -26.92 -12.23 -24.46
CA GLY A 52 -27.70 -11.07 -24.91
C GLY A 52 -28.41 -10.30 -23.78
N GLU A 53 -28.15 -10.64 -22.52
CA GLU A 53 -28.64 -9.88 -21.35
C GLU A 53 -27.98 -8.49 -21.29
N ILE A 54 -26.70 -8.41 -21.68
CA ILE A 54 -26.01 -7.15 -21.95
C ILE A 54 -26.09 -6.90 -23.46
N THR A 55 -26.94 -5.95 -23.83
CA THR A 55 -27.18 -5.56 -25.21
C THR A 55 -26.07 -4.66 -25.75
N GLU A 56 -26.03 -4.45 -27.06
CA GLU A 56 -25.09 -3.50 -27.70
C GLU A 56 -25.18 -2.10 -27.08
N GLU A 57 -26.40 -1.63 -26.79
CA GLU A 57 -26.67 -0.31 -26.20
C GLU A 57 -26.07 -0.15 -24.79
N THR A 58 -26.03 -1.23 -24.00
CA THR A 58 -25.58 -1.19 -22.59
C THR A 58 -24.16 -1.71 -22.40
N ARG A 59 -23.57 -2.35 -23.41
CA ARG A 59 -22.25 -3.00 -23.32
C ARG A 59 -21.15 -2.04 -22.88
N GLU A 60 -21.06 -0.87 -23.49
CA GLU A 60 -20.01 0.11 -23.21
C GLU A 60 -20.04 0.53 -21.73
N PHE A 61 -21.23 0.80 -21.18
CA PHE A 61 -21.40 1.11 -19.77
C PHE A 61 -20.83 0.02 -18.83
N PHE A 62 -21.07 -1.26 -19.12
CA PHE A 62 -20.54 -2.36 -18.31
C PHE A 62 -19.02 -2.50 -18.44
N LEU A 63 -18.48 -2.30 -19.65
CA LEU A 63 -17.04 -2.36 -19.91
C LEU A 63 -16.30 -1.20 -19.26
N ASP A 64 -16.85 0.01 -19.31
CA ASP A 64 -16.32 1.20 -18.63
C ASP A 64 -16.33 1.01 -17.12
N SER A 65 -17.44 0.47 -16.58
CA SER A 65 -17.52 0.11 -15.16
C SER A 65 -16.41 -0.87 -14.74
N LEU A 66 -16.07 -1.84 -15.59
CA LEU A 66 -14.98 -2.78 -15.34
C LEU A 66 -13.61 -2.08 -15.37
N GLN A 67 -13.39 -1.13 -16.30
CA GLN A 67 -12.18 -0.31 -16.32
C GLN A 67 -12.06 0.54 -15.05
N ASP A 68 -13.16 1.17 -14.61
CA ASP A 68 -13.20 1.96 -13.39
C ASP A 68 -12.87 1.13 -12.15
N MET A 69 -13.34 -0.12 -12.07
CA MET A 69 -12.97 -1.04 -10.99
C MET A 69 -11.46 -1.27 -10.93
N VAL A 70 -10.81 -1.49 -12.09
CA VAL A 70 -9.35 -1.65 -12.17
C VAL A 70 -8.63 -0.36 -11.77
N LEU A 71 -9.09 0.79 -12.28
CA LEU A 71 -8.50 2.09 -11.95
C LEU A 71 -8.58 2.39 -10.45
N ASN A 72 -9.73 2.12 -9.83
CA ASN A 72 -9.95 2.34 -8.40
C ASN A 72 -9.11 1.39 -7.54
N PHE A 73 -8.94 0.14 -7.97
CA PHE A 73 -8.00 -0.79 -7.33
C PHE A 73 -6.57 -0.23 -7.34
N LEU A 74 -6.10 0.26 -8.50
CA LEU A 74 -4.75 0.82 -8.62
C LEU A 74 -4.55 2.10 -7.80
N LYS A 75 -5.53 3.01 -7.81
CA LYS A 75 -5.53 4.23 -6.96
C LYS A 75 -5.47 3.88 -5.48
N THR A 76 -6.24 2.87 -5.05
CA THR A 76 -6.21 2.42 -3.66
C THR A 76 -4.84 1.84 -3.31
N LEU A 77 -4.27 1.01 -4.19
CA LEU A 77 -2.93 0.45 -3.99
C LEU A 77 -1.86 1.56 -3.88
N GLN A 78 -1.95 2.61 -4.70
CA GLN A 78 -1.08 3.78 -4.61
C GLN A 78 -1.21 4.49 -3.26
N GLY A 79 -2.44 4.74 -2.79
CA GLY A 79 -2.66 5.38 -1.49
C GLY A 79 -2.10 4.55 -0.33
N VAL A 80 -2.26 3.22 -0.37
CA VAL A 80 -1.67 2.33 0.64
C VAL A 80 -0.14 2.39 0.59
N ALA A 81 0.47 2.36 -0.61
CA ALA A 81 1.92 2.45 -0.75
C ALA A 81 2.47 3.78 -0.20
N GLN A 82 1.78 4.91 -0.47
CA GLN A 82 2.17 6.21 0.06
C GLN A 82 2.15 6.21 1.60
N VAL A 83 1.08 5.72 2.21
CA VAL A 83 0.97 5.64 3.68
C VAL A 83 2.07 4.74 4.28
N THR A 84 2.40 3.64 3.61
CA THR A 84 3.51 2.76 4.04
C THR A 84 4.86 3.49 4.00
N ILE A 85 5.11 4.28 2.95
CA ILE A 85 6.33 5.11 2.85
C ILE A 85 6.37 6.15 3.98
N GLU A 86 5.25 6.84 4.24
CA GLU A 86 5.16 7.85 5.32
C GLU A 86 5.44 7.25 6.70
N LYS A 87 4.89 6.05 6.98
CA LYS A 87 5.18 5.33 8.23
C LYS A 87 6.65 4.93 8.34
N ALA A 88 7.24 4.44 7.25
CA ALA A 88 8.64 4.03 7.24
C ALA A 88 9.57 5.24 7.45
N TRP A 89 9.24 6.38 6.83
CA TRP A 89 9.90 7.65 7.06
C TRP A 89 9.84 8.06 8.53
N ASN A 90 8.64 8.08 9.12
CA ASN A 90 8.47 8.46 10.53
C ASN A 90 9.24 7.53 11.45
N ALA A 91 9.19 6.22 11.23
CA ALA A 91 9.95 5.25 12.02
C ALA A 91 11.47 5.48 11.96
N ALA A 92 12.02 5.80 10.77
CA ALA A 92 13.43 6.12 10.62
C ALA A 92 13.81 7.41 11.35
N VAL A 93 12.99 8.46 11.21
CA VAL A 93 13.19 9.75 11.87
C VAL A 93 13.15 9.60 13.40
N THR A 94 12.18 8.87 13.95
CA THR A 94 12.11 8.60 15.39
C THR A 94 13.39 7.94 15.91
N VAL A 95 13.89 6.90 15.23
CA VAL A 95 15.15 6.23 15.63
C VAL A 95 16.33 7.20 15.63
N ILE A 96 16.43 8.06 14.62
CA ILE A 96 17.51 9.07 14.54
C ILE A 96 17.38 10.07 15.69
N TRP A 97 16.17 10.52 16.01
CA TRP A 97 15.93 11.53 17.04
C TRP A 97 16.30 10.94 18.40
N ASP A 98 15.80 9.73 18.71
CA ASP A 98 16.11 9.01 19.93
C ASP A 98 17.63 8.83 20.13
N ALA A 99 18.37 8.55 19.04
CA ALA A 99 19.82 8.39 19.11
C ALA A 99 20.52 9.73 19.41
N ILE A 100 20.07 10.83 18.81
CA ILE A 100 20.60 12.18 19.07
C ILE A 100 20.29 12.61 20.50
N GLU A 101 19.05 12.43 20.96
CA GLU A 101 18.63 12.76 22.32
C GLU A 101 19.48 12.04 23.37
N LYS A 102 19.74 10.73 23.20
CA LYS A 102 20.56 9.93 24.11
C LYS A 102 21.99 10.44 24.26
N VAL A 103 22.58 10.96 23.18
CA VAL A 103 23.97 11.44 23.17
C VAL A 103 24.08 12.87 23.69
N THR A 104 23.13 13.73 23.30
CA THR A 104 23.20 15.17 23.54
C THR A 104 22.45 15.64 24.79
N GLY A 105 21.49 14.84 25.29
CA GLY A 105 20.62 15.20 26.39
C GLY A 105 19.55 16.24 26.04
N ILE A 106 19.45 16.65 24.78
CA ILE A 106 18.38 17.53 24.31
C ILE A 106 17.11 16.71 24.04
N ARG A 107 15.94 17.33 24.14
CA ARG A 107 14.67 16.71 23.77
C ARG A 107 14.22 17.25 22.40
N LEU A 108 14.13 16.37 21.43
CA LEU A 108 13.65 16.62 20.08
C LEU A 108 12.22 16.11 19.96
N VAL A 109 11.34 16.92 19.37
CA VAL A 109 9.96 16.51 19.09
C VAL A 109 9.90 16.11 17.63
N GLY A 110 9.49 14.86 17.35
CA GLY A 110 9.35 14.28 16.02
C GLY A 110 8.15 13.37 15.97
#